data_AF-A0A8H4XQY4-F1
#
_entry.id   AF-A0A8H4XQY4-F1
#
_cell.length_a   1.000
_cell.length_b   1.000
_cell.length_c   1.000
_cell.angle_alpha   90.00
_cell.angle_beta   90.00
_cell.angle_gamma   90.00
#
_symmetry.space_group_name_H-M   'P 1'
#
loop_
_entity.id
_entity.type
_entity.pdbx_description
1 polymer ?
#
loop_
_entity_poly.entity_id
_entity_poly.type
_entity_poly.pdbx_seq_one_letter_code
_entity_poly.pdbx_strand_id
1 'polypeptide(L)'
;MEEHQSLLQIVLTQVPVKTARLMAATQSDAYRALGSAPLLVDVQEQPLHALTMCAVEEDGAAVCRFEISHALIDAASNSVLISDLETAYSGLLVSGVSNPAFSSYIVEIQAGSKEESLEYWKDSLSGQTPCIFH
;
A
#
# COMPACT_ATOMS: atom_id res chain seq x y z
N MET A 1 -5.91 -33.62 -9.63
CA MET A 1 -6.72 -33.13 -8.50
C MET A 1 -5.95 -31.93 -7.96
N GLU A 2 -6.16 -30.76 -8.56
CA GLU A 2 -5.39 -29.55 -8.22
C GLU A 2 -5.99 -28.93 -6.96
N GLU A 3 -5.19 -28.89 -5.89
CA GLU A 3 -5.52 -28.15 -4.67
C GLU A 3 -5.74 -26.68 -5.02
N HIS A 4 -6.98 -26.22 -4.93
CA HIS A 4 -7.27 -24.80 -4.95
C HIS A 4 -6.75 -24.21 -3.63
N GLN A 5 -5.55 -23.61 -3.68
CA GLN A 5 -5.10 -22.73 -2.62
C GLN A 5 -6.11 -21.58 -2.51
N SER A 6 -6.92 -21.61 -1.45
CA SER A 6 -7.83 -20.53 -1.13
C SER A 6 -7.08 -19.48 -0.32
N LEU A 7 -7.12 -18.24 -0.78
CA LEU A 7 -6.59 -17.10 -0.04
C LEU A 7 -7.67 -16.64 0.94
N LEU A 8 -7.34 -16.62 2.23
CA LEU A 8 -8.20 -16.08 3.27
C LEU A 8 -7.76 -14.65 3.59
N GLN A 9 -8.68 -13.70 3.49
CA GLN A 9 -8.48 -12.35 3.99
C GLN A 9 -9.10 -12.22 5.37
N ILE A 10 -8.30 -11.84 6.37
CA ILE A 10 -8.75 -11.55 7.73
C ILE A 10 -8.76 -10.04 7.91
N VAL A 11 -9.92 -9.47 8.24
CA VAL A 11 -10.06 -8.04 8.56
C VAL A 11 -10.04 -7.88 10.08
N LEU A 12 -9.02 -7.21 10.58
CA LEU A 12 -8.88 -6.92 12.01
C LEU A 12 -9.64 -5.64 12.36
N THR A 13 -10.40 -5.67 13.45
CA THR A 13 -11.13 -4.49 13.95
C THR A 13 -10.21 -3.42 14.52
N GLN A 14 -9.03 -3.83 15.01
CA GLN A 14 -7.96 -2.96 15.43
C GLN A 14 -6.62 -3.54 14.98
N VAL A 15 -5.74 -2.66 14.51
CA VAL A 15 -4.39 -3.03 14.08
C VAL A 15 -3.42 -2.12 14.84
N PRO A 16 -2.37 -2.68 15.47
CA PRO A 16 -1.34 -1.85 16.08
C PRO A 16 -0.67 -1.03 14.99
N VAL A 17 -0.76 0.30 15.06
CA VAL A 17 -0.12 1.17 14.07
C VAL A 17 1.38 1.21 14.35
N LYS A 18 2.20 0.84 13.38
CA LYS A 18 3.65 0.99 13.46
C LYS A 18 4.03 2.44 13.17
N THR A 19 4.34 3.20 14.22
CA THR A 19 4.81 4.59 14.09
C THR A 19 6.12 4.82 14.80
N ALA A 20 7.00 5.63 14.21
CA ALA A 20 8.19 6.13 14.88
C ALA A 20 8.26 7.66 14.79
N ARG A 21 8.87 8.29 15.80
CA ARG A 21 9.07 9.73 15.86
C ARG A 21 10.54 10.05 16.06
N LEU A 22 11.06 10.94 15.22
CA LEU A 22 12.40 11.49 15.25
C LEU A 22 12.34 13.00 15.43
N MET A 23 13.48 13.58 15.78
CA MET A 23 13.69 15.03 15.87
C MET A 23 14.94 15.40 15.08
N ALA A 24 14.90 16.52 14.39
CA ALA A 24 16.04 17.06 13.65
C ALA A 24 16.06 18.59 13.77
N ALA A 25 17.27 19.16 13.71
CA ALA A 25 17.44 20.61 13.76
C ALA A 25 16.92 21.29 12.50
N THR A 26 17.26 20.75 11.32
CA THR A 26 16.91 21.31 10.00
C THR A 26 16.15 20.29 9.15
N GLN A 27 15.49 20.76 8.08
CA GLN A 27 14.84 19.86 7.11
C GLN A 27 15.84 18.90 6.45
N SER A 28 17.04 19.37 6.14
CA SER A 28 18.09 18.54 5.52
C SER A 28 18.53 17.41 6.45
N ASP A 29 18.63 17.69 7.75
CA ASP A 29 18.91 16.68 8.76
C ASP A 29 17.72 15.72 8.94
N ALA A 30 16.49 16.20 8.81
CA ALA A 30 15.30 15.35 8.83
C ALA A 30 15.29 14.34 7.68
N TYR A 31 15.56 14.78 6.44
CA TYR A 31 15.68 13.88 5.28
C TYR A 31 16.81 12.85 5.48
N ARG A 32 17.95 13.28 6.03
CA ARG A 32 19.06 12.37 6.32
C ARG A 32 18.70 11.34 7.39
N ALA A 33 18.06 11.78 8.48
CA ALA A 33 17.61 10.92 9.58
C ALA A 33 16.57 9.90 9.10
N LEU A 34 15.62 10.32 8.26
CA LEU A 34 14.66 9.42 7.65
C LEU A 34 15.30 8.47 6.64
N GLY A 35 16.30 8.91 5.88
CA GLY A 35 17.03 8.06 4.94
C GLY A 35 17.89 6.98 5.63
N SER A 36 18.40 7.26 6.83
CA SER A 36 19.23 6.33 7.60
C SER A 36 18.46 5.50 8.64
N ALA A 37 17.21 5.87 8.96
CA ALA A 37 16.38 5.12 9.89
C ALA A 37 16.09 3.71 9.34
N PRO A 38 16.13 2.66 10.18
CA PRO A 38 15.80 1.30 9.75
C PRO A 38 14.36 1.24 9.23
N LEU A 39 14.10 0.32 8.30
CA LEU A 39 12.73 0.02 7.88
C LEU A 39 11.97 -0.62 9.04
N LEU A 40 10.70 -0.27 9.19
CA LEU A 40 9.80 -0.76 10.25
C LEU A 40 8.85 -1.85 9.74
N VAL A 41 8.70 -1.96 8.42
CA VAL A 41 7.90 -3.00 7.79
C VAL A 41 8.75 -4.24 7.58
N ASP A 42 8.36 -5.33 8.25
CA ASP A 42 8.78 -6.69 7.95
C ASP A 42 7.62 -7.40 7.26
N VAL A 43 7.89 -8.05 6.12
CA VAL A 43 6.88 -8.79 5.35
C VAL A 43 6.28 -9.98 6.10
N GLN A 44 6.95 -10.45 7.17
CA GLN A 44 6.46 -11.53 8.03
C GLN A 44 5.59 -11.03 9.19
N GLU A 45 5.52 -9.72 9.41
CA GLU A 45 4.78 -9.12 10.52
C GLU A 45 3.67 -8.19 10.04
N GLN A 46 2.58 -8.12 10.83
CA GLN A 46 1.51 -7.15 10.61
C GLN A 46 1.63 -5.95 11.57
N PRO A 47 1.24 -4.74 11.16
CA PRO A 47 0.84 -4.35 9.80
C PRO A 47 2.01 -4.28 8.81
N LEU A 48 1.71 -4.55 7.53
CA LEU A 48 2.62 -4.35 6.39
C LEU A 48 2.75 -2.88 5.95
N HIS A 49 2.54 -1.96 6.87
CA HIS A 49 2.75 -0.53 6.67
C HIS A 49 3.24 0.13 7.96
N ALA A 50 4.01 1.20 7.82
CA ALA A 50 4.53 1.99 8.93
C ALA A 50 4.70 3.46 8.55
N LEU A 51 4.59 4.35 9.53
CA LEU A 51 4.82 5.79 9.36
C LEU A 51 5.92 6.27 10.30
N THR A 52 7.01 6.80 9.75
CA THR A 52 8.03 7.49 10.53
C THR A 52 7.90 8.99 10.30
N MET A 53 7.78 9.76 11.38
CA MET A 53 7.72 11.23 11.33
C MET A 53 8.98 11.83 11.96
N CYS A 54 9.54 12.84 11.33
CA CYS A 54 10.65 13.63 11.86
C CYS A 54 10.20 15.09 11.98
N ALA A 55 10.17 15.61 13.21
CA ALA A 55 9.86 17.01 13.45
C ALA A 55 11.13 17.87 13.34
N VAL A 56 10.99 19.03 12.72
CA VAL A 56 12.06 19.99 12.46
C VAL A 56 11.95 21.13 13.48
N GLU A 57 13.01 21.33 14.26
CA GLU A 57 13.01 22.32 15.34
C GLU A 57 13.03 23.77 14.85
N GLU A 58 13.71 24.03 13.72
CA GLU A 58 13.92 25.37 13.17
C GLU A 58 12.62 26.08 12.75
N ASP A 59 11.71 25.36 12.08
CA ASP A 59 10.52 25.92 11.44
C ASP A 59 9.22 25.24 11.89
N GLY A 60 9.31 24.22 12.76
CA GLY A 60 8.16 23.43 13.19
C GLY A 60 7.57 22.53 12.09
N ALA A 61 8.25 22.38 10.95
CA ALA A 61 7.83 21.50 9.88
C ALA A 61 7.95 20.02 10.31
N ALA A 62 7.29 19.14 9.56
CA ALA A 62 7.44 17.71 9.71
C ALA A 62 7.71 17.08 8.36
N VAL A 63 8.70 16.18 8.33
CA VAL A 63 8.96 15.30 7.19
C VAL A 63 8.52 13.89 7.60
N CYS A 64 7.88 13.14 6.70
CA CYS A 64 7.47 11.78 6.99
C CYS A 64 7.96 10.80 5.92
N ARG A 65 8.13 9.54 6.35
CA ARG A 65 8.38 8.38 5.50
C ARG A 65 7.26 7.38 5.75
N PHE A 66 6.50 7.09 4.70
CA PHE A 66 5.47 6.05 4.73
C PHE A 66 6.00 4.81 4.02
N GLU A 67 6.09 3.70 4.75
CA GLU A 67 6.50 2.39 4.27
C GLU A 67 5.26 1.52 4.11
N ILE A 68 5.09 0.87 2.97
CA ILE A 68 3.93 0.00 2.70
C ILE A 68 4.30 -1.09 1.68
N SER A 69 3.84 -2.31 1.91
CA SER A 69 4.01 -3.42 0.96
C SER A 69 3.21 -3.20 -0.33
N HIS A 70 3.82 -3.51 -1.48
CA HIS A 70 3.12 -3.52 -2.78
C HIS A 70 1.95 -4.52 -2.86
N ALA A 71 1.88 -5.48 -1.95
CA ALA A 71 0.71 -6.35 -1.84
C ALA A 71 -0.54 -5.58 -1.34
N LEU A 72 -0.36 -4.45 -0.67
CA LEU A 72 -1.44 -3.59 -0.16
C LEU A 72 -1.74 -2.39 -1.06
N ILE A 73 -0.80 -1.99 -1.92
CA ILE A 73 -0.91 -0.75 -2.69
C ILE A 73 -0.26 -0.87 -4.07
N ASP A 74 -0.88 -0.19 -5.03
CA ASP A 74 -0.40 0.04 -6.38
C ASP A 74 -0.27 1.54 -6.67
N ALA A 75 0.14 1.91 -7.88
CA ALA A 75 0.33 3.32 -8.25
C ALA A 75 -0.96 4.14 -8.19
N ALA A 76 -2.10 3.53 -8.53
CA ALA A 76 -3.40 4.21 -8.54
C ALA A 76 -3.89 4.47 -7.11
N SER A 77 -3.88 3.44 -6.27
CA SER A 77 -4.24 3.54 -4.85
C SER A 77 -3.28 4.41 -4.04
N ASN A 78 -2.01 4.53 -4.41
CA ASN A 78 -1.08 5.49 -3.80
C ASN A 78 -1.51 6.95 -4.00
N SER A 79 -2.04 7.28 -5.18
CA SER A 79 -2.54 8.63 -5.47
C SER A 79 -3.76 8.97 -4.62
N VAL A 80 -4.65 7.98 -4.40
CA VAL A 80 -5.80 8.12 -3.50
C VAL A 80 -5.35 8.32 -2.06
N LEU A 81 -4.42 7.50 -1.57
CA LEU A 81 -3.89 7.60 -0.21
C LEU A 81 -3.30 8.98 0.09
N ILE A 82 -2.50 9.53 -0.83
CA ILE A 82 -1.90 10.86 -0.67
C ILE A 82 -2.99 11.94 -0.63
N SER A 83 -3.98 11.86 -1.53
CA SER A 83 -5.09 12.82 -1.54
C SER A 83 -5.93 12.77 -0.26
N ASP A 84 -6.21 11.57 0.25
CA ASP A 84 -6.91 11.38 1.53
C ASP A 84 -6.09 11.93 2.70
N LEU A 85 -4.76 11.74 2.67
CA LEU A 85 -3.86 12.29 3.69
C LEU A 85 -3.84 13.82 3.68
N GLU A 86 -3.76 14.46 2.51
CA GLU A 86 -3.82 15.93 2.36
C GLU A 86 -5.16 16.49 2.86
N THR A 87 -6.25 15.80 2.53
CA THR A 87 -7.61 16.16 2.94
C THR A 87 -7.80 16.01 4.45
N ALA A 88 -7.28 14.92 5.03
CA ALA A 88 -7.28 14.67 6.47
C ALA A 88 -6.45 15.70 7.23
N TYR A 89 -5.26 16.02 6.71
CA TYR A 89 -4.37 17.02 7.29
C TYR A 89 -5.02 18.42 7.30
N SER A 90 -5.82 18.72 6.28
CA SER A 90 -6.59 19.97 6.19
C SER A 90 -7.84 20.00 7.08
N GLY A 91 -8.13 18.90 7.80
CA GLY A 91 -9.35 18.76 8.62
C GLY A 91 -10.64 18.64 7.81
N LEU A 92 -10.53 18.34 6.52
CA LEU A 92 -11.66 18.28 5.57
C LEU A 92 -12.11 16.85 5.27
N LEU A 93 -11.43 15.84 5.81
CA LEU A 93 -11.77 14.45 5.52
C LEU A 93 -13.13 14.11 6.15
N VAL A 94 -14.12 13.88 5.29
CA VAL A 94 -15.47 13.54 5.71
C VAL A 94 -15.47 12.14 6.29
N SER A 95 -15.67 12.05 7.61
CA SER A 95 -15.85 10.78 8.29
C SER A 95 -17.16 10.12 7.87
N GLY A 96 -17.13 8.84 7.50
CA GLY A 96 -18.33 8.05 7.21
C GLY A 96 -18.65 7.82 5.73
N VAL A 97 -17.85 8.34 4.80
CA VAL A 97 -17.88 7.85 3.41
C VAL A 97 -17.16 6.50 3.37
N SER A 98 -17.92 5.40 3.33
CA SER A 98 -17.30 4.08 3.21
C SER A 98 -16.94 3.80 1.75
N ASN A 99 -15.65 3.77 1.44
CA ASN A 99 -15.19 3.14 0.20
C ASN A 99 -15.60 1.65 0.21
N PRO A 100 -15.94 1.06 -0.95
CA PRO A 100 -16.20 -0.37 -1.04
C PRO A 100 -15.04 -1.16 -0.45
N ALA A 101 -15.33 -2.15 0.40
CA ALA A 101 -14.30 -3.01 0.94
C ALA A 101 -13.59 -3.75 -0.21
N PHE A 102 -12.27 -3.92 -0.12
CA PHE A 102 -11.48 -4.66 -1.11
C PHE A 102 -12.02 -6.08 -1.33
N SER A 103 -12.63 -6.70 -0.31
CA SER A 103 -13.31 -7.99 -0.43
C SER A 103 -14.42 -8.00 -1.49
N SER A 104 -15.10 -6.87 -1.72
CA SER A 104 -16.14 -6.74 -2.75
C SER A 104 -15.54 -6.86 -4.16
N TYR A 105 -14.36 -6.27 -4.37
CA TYR A 105 -13.60 -6.42 -5.61
C TYR A 105 -13.11 -7.86 -5.81
N ILE A 106 -12.68 -8.53 -4.73
CA ILE A 106 -12.28 -9.94 -4.79
C ILE A 106 -13.46 -10.85 -5.16
N VAL A 107 -14.64 -10.61 -4.59
CA VAL A 107 -15.86 -11.34 -4.97
C VAL A 107 -16.15 -11.17 -6.46
N GLU A 108 -16.04 -9.96 -7.00
CA GLU A 108 -16.27 -9.70 -8.43
C GLU A 108 -15.28 -10.45 -9.32
N ILE A 109 -13.98 -10.42 -9.00
CA ILE A 109 -12.97 -11.17 -9.77
C ILE A 109 -13.23 -12.68 -9.70
N GLN A 110 -13.61 -13.19 -8.53
CA GLN A 110 -13.87 -14.62 -8.33
C GLN A 110 -15.17 -15.07 -8.99
N ALA A 111 -16.11 -14.17 -9.27
CA ALA A 111 -17.33 -14.48 -9.99
C ALA A 111 -17.09 -14.74 -11.50
N GLY A 112 -15.99 -14.24 -12.06
CA GLY A 112 -15.60 -14.48 -13.45
C GLY A 112 -15.09 -15.91 -13.70
N SER A 113 -15.26 -16.42 -14.93
CA SER A 113 -14.69 -17.72 -15.32
C SER A 113 -13.18 -17.59 -15.55
N LYS A 114 -12.42 -18.36 -14.77
CA LYS A 114 -10.96 -18.51 -14.98
C LYS A 114 -10.67 -19.21 -16.30
N GLU A 115 -11.53 -20.14 -16.70
CA GLU A 115 -11.41 -20.91 -17.93
C GLU A 115 -11.57 -20.01 -19.16
N GLU A 116 -12.60 -19.16 -19.18
CA GLU A 116 -12.80 -18.17 -20.26
C GLU A 116 -11.64 -17.17 -20.34
N SER A 117 -11.17 -16.70 -19.18
CA SER A 117 -10.00 -15.82 -19.11
C SER A 117 -8.74 -16.50 -19.68
N LEU A 118 -8.52 -17.77 -19.32
CA LEU A 118 -7.38 -18.55 -19.80
C LEU A 118 -7.48 -18.81 -21.30
N GLU A 119 -8.66 -19.13 -21.82
CA GLU A 119 -8.90 -19.35 -23.24
C GLU A 119 -8.67 -18.07 -24.05
N TYR A 120 -9.15 -16.92 -23.56
CA TYR A 120 -8.87 -15.61 -24.14
C TYR A 120 -7.37 -15.32 -24.25
N TRP A 121 -6.60 -15.53 -23.17
CA TRP A 121 -5.15 -15.29 -23.19
C TRP A 121 -4.39 -16.30 -24.05
N LYS A 122 -4.85 -17.56 -24.13
CA LYS A 122 -4.28 -18.57 -25.04
C LYS A 122 -4.44 -18.16 -26.51
N ASP A 123 -5.64 -17.71 -26.90
CA ASP A 123 -5.91 -17.25 -28.26
C ASP A 123 -5.12 -15.97 -28.56
N SER A 124 -5.15 -14.99 -27.66
CA SER A 124 -4.48 -13.69 -27.83
C SER A 124 -2.95 -13.80 -27.94
N LEU A 125 -2.35 -14.75 -27.24
CA LEU A 125 -0.89 -14.99 -27.25
C LEU A 125 -0.47 -16.07 -28.25
N SER A 126 -1.42 -16.63 -29.02
CA SER A 126 -1.13 -17.65 -30.02
C SER A 126 -0.18 -17.13 -31.09
N GLY A 127 0.89 -17.88 -31.35
CA GLY A 127 1.89 -17.53 -32.37
C GLY A 127 2.82 -16.37 -32.00
N GLN A 128 2.69 -15.79 -30.81
CA GLN A 128 3.60 -14.73 -30.35
C GLN A 128 4.93 -15.30 -29.88
N THR A 129 6.03 -14.63 -30.21
CA THR A 129 7.36 -14.99 -29.71
C THR A 129 7.59 -14.34 -28.34
N PRO A 130 8.30 -15.00 -27.40
CA PRO A 130 8.61 -14.40 -26.11
C PRO A 130 9.41 -13.10 -26.27
N CYS A 131 8.95 -12.03 -25.64
CA CYS A 131 9.75 -10.82 -25.47
C CYS A 131 10.78 -11.06 -24.36
N ILE A 132 11.99 -11.46 -24.76
CA ILE A 132 13.13 -11.49 -23.85
C ILE A 132 13.68 -10.07 -23.81
N PHE A 133 13.46 -9.38 -22.69
CA PHE A 133 14.15 -8.11 -22.41
C PHE A 133 15.60 -8.43 -22.03
N HIS A 134 16.54 -7.89 -22.80
CA HIS A 134 17.99 -7.96 -22.53
C HIS A 134 18.44 -6.83 -21.62
#